data_AF-G4CU75-F1
#
_entry.id   AF-G4CU75-F1
#
_cell.length_a   1.000
_cell.length_b   1.000
_cell.length_c   1.000
_cell.angle_alpha   90.00
_cell.angle_beta   90.00
_cell.angle_gamma   90.00
#
_symmetry.space_group_name_H-M   'P 1'
#
loop_
_entity.id
_entity.type
_entity.pdbx_description
1 polymer ?
#
loop_
_entity_poly.entity_id
_entity_poly.type
_entity_poly.pdbx_seq_one_letter_code
_entity_poly.pdbx_strand_id
1 'polypeptide(L)'
;MRSLACDLETYSPVNLTKSGVYPYAADPEFELLLFGYSIDSGDVHVIDLASDQQLPDEVLAALVDPGVVKWAHNAAFERVALSAWLRRHHPDLLTEEFLDPAQWRCTMVWSAYLGLPMGLDAVGAALDLDVQKDSAGKKLIRQFCAPATPSVLNGGGTRNLPASDPTGWAQFIEYNRRDVEVELAIHDRLSLFPMPEVEWDAYALDQAINDTGINLDRTLADAAVALDDEHRAATLARAQELTGLENPNSPIQLKRNGSPPTVARRHPWRRLMLKPPSTPRLVSCGKCWSCAETSQNPA
;
A
#
# COMPACT_ATOMS: atom_id res chain seq x y z
N MET A 1 -2.24 17.40 23.94
CA MET A 1 -2.67 16.30 23.06
C MET A 1 -2.06 15.01 23.60
N ARG A 2 -2.83 13.93 23.71
CA ARG A 2 -2.32 12.59 24.07
C ARG A 2 -2.25 11.68 22.85
N SER A 3 -3.22 11.80 21.94
CA SER A 3 -3.27 11.01 20.71
C SER A 3 -3.76 11.80 19.51
N LEU A 4 -3.29 11.39 18.33
CA LEU A 4 -3.74 11.87 17.03
C LEU A 4 -4.12 10.66 16.18
N ALA A 5 -5.40 10.51 15.82
CA ALA A 5 -5.82 9.55 14.80
C ALA A 5 -5.82 10.24 13.43
N CYS A 6 -5.38 9.55 12.38
CA CYS A 6 -5.38 10.12 11.04
C CYS A 6 -5.56 9.08 9.93
N ASP A 7 -6.15 9.52 8.82
CA ASP A 7 -6.24 8.80 7.55
C ASP A 7 -5.85 9.74 6.40
N LEU A 8 -5.16 9.21 5.39
CA LEU A 8 -4.55 10.00 4.34
C LEU A 8 -5.05 9.59 2.97
N GLU A 9 -5.34 10.59 2.13
CA GLU A 9 -5.48 10.36 0.70
C GLU A 9 -4.25 10.92 -0.02
N THR A 10 -3.66 10.12 -0.90
CA THR A 10 -2.39 10.47 -1.56
C THR A 10 -2.44 10.19 -3.06
N TYR A 11 -1.58 10.86 -3.81
CA TYR A 11 -1.30 10.56 -5.21
C TYR A 11 0.16 10.18 -5.39
N SER A 12 0.44 9.27 -6.34
CA SER A 12 1.78 9.05 -6.91
C SER A 12 1.63 8.32 -8.26
N PRO A 13 2.50 8.57 -9.24
CA PRO A 13 2.52 7.81 -10.49
C PRO A 13 2.91 6.34 -10.29
N VAL A 14 3.60 6.04 -9.20
CA VAL A 14 4.01 4.68 -8.84
C VAL A 14 2.80 3.88 -8.37
N ASN A 15 2.69 2.62 -8.80
CA ASN A 15 1.59 1.77 -8.38
C ASN A 15 1.86 1.17 -7.00
N LEU A 16 1.17 1.66 -5.96
CA LEU A 16 1.33 1.23 -4.56
C LEU A 16 1.27 -0.30 -4.38
N THR A 17 0.29 -0.97 -5.00
CA THR A 17 0.12 -2.43 -4.87
C THR A 17 1.30 -3.22 -5.45
N LYS A 18 1.98 -2.66 -6.45
CA LYS A 18 3.15 -3.29 -7.07
C LYS A 18 4.44 -2.92 -6.37
N SER A 19 4.59 -1.66 -5.95
CA SER A 19 5.86 -1.14 -5.43
C SER A 19 6.04 -1.29 -3.92
N GLY A 20 4.93 -1.30 -3.18
CA GLY A 20 4.94 -0.99 -1.75
C GLY A 20 5.02 0.52 -1.50
N VAL A 21 4.91 0.91 -0.22
CA VAL A 21 4.79 2.32 0.19
C VAL A 21 6.08 3.13 0.01
N TYR A 22 7.26 2.54 0.23
CA TYR A 22 8.52 3.30 0.16
C TYR A 22 8.79 3.89 -1.24
N PRO A 23 8.77 3.12 -2.35
CA PRO A 23 8.93 3.71 -3.68
C PRO A 23 7.75 4.59 -4.08
N TYR A 24 6.55 4.29 -3.56
CA TYR A 24 5.35 5.08 -3.81
C TYR A 24 5.48 6.51 -3.23
N ALA A 25 5.91 6.61 -1.98
CA ALA A 25 6.07 7.87 -1.26
C ALA A 25 7.36 8.63 -1.61
N ALA A 26 8.40 7.92 -2.07
CA ALA A 26 9.66 8.52 -2.51
C ALA A 26 9.59 9.14 -3.91
N ASP A 27 8.51 8.88 -4.67
CA ASP A 27 8.36 9.44 -6.01
C ASP A 27 8.31 10.98 -5.97
N PRO A 28 9.02 11.69 -6.88
CA PRO A 28 9.02 13.15 -6.90
C PRO A 28 7.63 13.77 -7.12
N GLU A 29 6.72 13.06 -7.79
CA GLU A 29 5.34 13.50 -8.04
C GLU A 29 4.36 12.99 -6.97
N PHE A 30 4.84 12.35 -5.89
CA PHE A 30 3.95 11.98 -4.78
C PHE A 30 3.33 13.25 -4.16
N GLU A 31 2.04 13.22 -3.85
CA GLU A 31 1.34 14.31 -3.17
C GLU A 31 0.48 13.77 -2.04
N LEU A 32 0.51 14.46 -0.90
CA LEU A 32 -0.47 14.27 0.15
C LEU A 32 -1.67 15.16 -0.18
N LEU A 33 -2.80 14.55 -0.46
CA LEU A 33 -3.97 15.23 -1.00
C LEU A 33 -4.92 15.70 0.09
N LEU A 34 -5.35 14.77 0.94
CA LEU A 34 -6.24 15.01 2.08
C LEU A 34 -5.60 14.45 3.35
N PHE A 35 -5.77 15.18 4.44
CA PHE A 35 -5.36 14.75 5.77
C PHE A 35 -6.58 14.79 6.69
N GLY A 36 -7.19 13.63 6.91
CA GLY A 36 -8.26 13.42 7.87
C GLY A 36 -7.66 13.15 9.25
N TYR A 37 -8.17 13.77 10.31
CA TYR A 37 -7.65 13.55 11.65
C TYR A 37 -8.66 13.81 12.77
N SER A 38 -8.35 13.27 13.94
CA SER A 38 -9.02 13.55 15.20
C SER A 38 -8.00 13.65 16.33
N ILE A 39 -8.14 14.69 17.15
CA ILE A 39 -7.32 14.93 18.33
C ILE A 39 -8.03 14.31 19.54
N ASP A 40 -7.32 13.46 20.29
CA ASP A 40 -7.83 12.85 21.53
C ASP A 40 -9.22 12.19 21.38
N SER A 41 -9.48 11.58 20.22
CA SER A 41 -10.77 10.97 19.83
C SER A 41 -11.96 11.94 19.84
N GLY A 42 -11.70 13.24 19.65
CA GLY A 42 -12.71 14.26 19.44
C GLY A 42 -13.22 14.31 18.00
N ASP A 43 -13.77 15.48 17.61
CA ASP A 43 -14.34 15.70 16.29
C ASP A 43 -13.32 15.43 15.16
N VAL A 44 -13.81 14.88 14.05
CA VAL A 44 -13.00 14.62 12.87
C VAL A 44 -12.93 15.86 12.00
N HIS A 45 -11.72 16.22 11.60
CA HIS A 45 -11.41 17.31 10.68
C HIS A 45 -10.71 16.75 9.44
N VAL A 46 -10.90 17.40 8.29
CA VAL A 46 -10.18 17.06 7.04
C VAL A 46 -9.55 18.33 6.49
N ILE A 47 -8.25 18.27 6.21
CA ILE A 47 -7.49 19.33 5.56
C ILE A 47 -7.31 18.98 4.09
N ASP A 48 -7.75 19.87 3.21
CA ASP A 48 -7.59 19.76 1.76
C ASP A 48 -6.26 20.39 1.33
N LEU A 49 -5.19 19.60 1.47
CA LEU A 49 -3.82 20.00 1.13
C LEU A 49 -3.64 20.21 -0.39
N ALA A 50 -4.38 19.47 -1.21
CA ALA A 50 -4.37 19.64 -2.67
C ALA A 50 -4.99 20.96 -3.15
N SER A 51 -5.75 21.64 -2.27
CA SER A 51 -6.32 22.98 -2.49
C SER A 51 -5.67 24.04 -1.58
N ASP A 52 -4.38 23.89 -1.29
CA ASP A 52 -3.51 24.85 -0.57
C ASP A 52 -3.90 25.11 0.90
N GLN A 53 -4.79 24.31 1.50
CA GLN A 53 -4.98 24.37 2.96
C GLN A 53 -3.70 23.93 3.67
N GLN A 54 -3.52 24.36 4.91
CA GLN A 54 -2.35 24.04 5.73
C GLN A 54 -2.77 23.23 6.95
N LEU A 55 -1.92 22.31 7.39
CA LEU A 55 -2.12 21.66 8.67
C LEU A 55 -1.98 22.69 9.79
N PRO A 56 -2.85 22.66 10.82
CA PRO A 56 -2.66 23.48 12.01
C PRO A 56 -1.32 23.20 12.69
N ASP A 57 -0.68 24.22 13.25
CA ASP A 57 0.63 24.10 13.91
C ASP A 57 0.63 23.05 15.03
N GLU A 58 -0.47 22.92 15.77
CA GLU A 58 -0.60 21.92 16.83
C GLU A 58 -0.64 20.48 16.30
N VAL A 59 -1.18 20.27 15.10
CA VAL A 59 -1.20 18.96 14.43
C VAL A 59 0.20 18.65 13.88
N LEU A 60 0.86 19.63 13.26
CA LEU A 60 2.25 19.49 12.80
C LEU A 60 3.20 19.15 13.95
N ALA A 61 3.08 19.85 15.08
CA ALA A 61 3.88 19.56 16.28
C ALA A 61 3.60 18.14 16.80
N ALA A 62 2.34 17.72 16.85
CA ALA A 62 1.94 16.40 17.34
C ALA A 62 2.48 15.24 16.49
N LEU A 63 2.64 15.42 15.17
CA LEU A 63 3.19 14.39 14.29
C LEU A 63 4.60 13.96 14.70
N VAL A 64 5.40 14.87 15.25
CA VAL A 64 6.81 14.63 15.63
C VAL A 64 7.04 14.57 17.15
N ASP A 65 6.03 14.86 17.96
CA ASP A 65 6.11 14.82 19.42
C ASP A 65 6.14 13.36 19.94
N PRO A 66 7.20 12.93 20.65
CA PRO A 66 7.26 11.60 21.27
C PRO A 66 6.25 11.37 22.39
N GLY A 67 5.65 12.44 22.94
CA GLY A 67 4.58 12.36 23.92
C GLY A 67 3.19 12.10 23.32
N VAL A 68 3.04 12.15 21.99
CA VAL A 68 1.76 11.94 21.29
C VAL A 68 1.77 10.61 20.55
N VAL A 69 0.78 9.76 20.86
CA VAL A 69 0.57 8.49 20.15
C VAL A 69 -0.26 8.72 18.89
N LYS A 70 0.29 8.32 17.74
CA LYS A 70 -0.40 8.40 16.45
C LYS A 70 -1.13 7.10 16.16
N TRP A 71 -2.37 7.19 15.70
CA TRP A 71 -3.22 6.05 15.34
C TRP A 71 -3.63 6.13 13.88
N ALA A 72 -3.60 4.99 13.20
CA ALA A 72 -4.17 4.83 11.86
C ALA A 72 -4.52 3.36 11.60
N HIS A 73 -5.36 3.08 10.62
CA HIS A 73 -5.62 1.74 10.12
C HIS A 73 -4.68 1.40 8.97
N ASN A 74 -3.71 0.53 9.22
CA ASN A 74 -2.53 0.31 8.37
C ASN A 74 -1.44 1.39 8.51
N ALA A 75 -1.24 1.89 9.74
CA ALA A 75 -0.30 2.95 10.17
C ALA A 75 1.12 2.97 9.53
N ALA A 76 1.62 1.85 9.02
CA ALA A 76 2.87 1.83 8.26
C ALA A 76 2.78 2.70 7.01
N PHE A 77 1.62 2.75 6.35
CA PHE A 77 1.41 3.58 5.17
C PHE A 77 1.45 5.07 5.53
N GLU A 78 0.62 5.48 6.49
CA GLU A 78 0.47 6.87 6.90
C GLU A 78 1.79 7.43 7.43
N ARG A 79 2.51 6.66 8.25
CA ARG A 79 3.82 7.04 8.78
C ARG A 79 4.85 7.30 7.68
N VAL A 80 4.96 6.41 6.69
CA VAL A 80 5.93 6.56 5.59
C VAL A 80 5.52 7.71 4.65
N ALA A 81 4.24 7.81 4.32
CA ALA A 81 3.69 8.89 3.50
C ALA A 81 3.92 10.27 4.15
N LEU A 82 3.63 10.40 5.45
CA LEU A 82 3.86 11.64 6.20
C LEU A 82 5.34 11.96 6.34
N SER A 83 6.20 10.97 6.53
CA SER A 83 7.65 11.20 6.55
C SER A 83 8.13 11.81 5.23
N ALA A 84 7.67 11.28 4.10
CA ALA A 84 8.01 11.81 2.77
C ALA A 84 7.41 13.21 2.51
N TRP A 85 6.22 13.50 3.04
CA TRP A 85 5.60 14.82 2.95
C TRP A 85 6.32 15.84 3.83
N LEU A 86 6.60 15.52 5.10
CA LEU A 86 7.34 16.37 6.04
C LEU A 86 8.73 16.69 5.53
N ARG A 87 9.47 15.72 4.98
CA ARG A 87 10.78 15.98 4.37
C ARG A 87 10.75 17.08 3.31
N ARG A 88 9.67 17.16 2.53
CA ARG A 88 9.54 18.12 1.43
C ARG A 88 9.00 19.47 1.87
N HIS A 89 8.08 19.49 2.83
CA HIS A 89 7.34 20.70 3.20
C HIS A 89 7.78 21.30 4.55
N HIS A 90 8.28 20.47 5.46
CA HIS A 90 8.72 20.84 6.81
C HIS A 90 10.01 20.09 7.21
N PRO A 91 11.10 20.22 6.45
CA PRO A 91 12.33 19.45 6.68
C PRO A 91 12.91 19.66 8.09
N ASP A 92 12.68 20.82 8.69
CA ASP A 92 13.17 21.16 10.04
C ASP A 92 12.48 20.35 11.16
N LEU A 93 11.32 19.73 10.88
CA LEU A 93 10.57 18.94 11.87
C LEU A 93 11.05 17.48 11.94
N LEU A 94 11.75 16.98 10.91
CA LEU A 94 12.13 15.58 10.82
C LEU A 94 13.62 15.40 11.14
N THR A 95 13.93 14.72 12.24
CA THR A 95 15.33 14.48 12.66
C THR A 95 15.97 13.29 11.95
N GLU A 96 15.17 12.31 11.53
CA GLU A 96 15.61 11.06 10.92
C GLU A 96 14.95 10.85 9.54
N GLU A 97 15.20 9.71 8.88
CA GLU A 97 14.57 9.44 7.58
C GLU A 97 13.05 9.17 7.71
N PHE A 98 12.58 8.64 8.82
CA PHE A 98 11.16 8.35 9.00
C PHE A 98 10.70 8.79 10.38
N LEU A 99 9.40 9.08 10.50
CA LEU A 99 8.73 9.26 11.77
C LEU A 99 8.94 7.98 12.61
N ASP A 100 9.27 8.16 13.88
CA ASP A 100 9.60 7.06 14.80
C ASP A 100 8.43 6.09 14.96
N PRO A 101 8.57 4.81 14.54
CA PRO A 101 7.49 3.84 14.62
C PRO A 101 7.04 3.52 16.05
N ALA A 102 7.86 3.77 17.08
CA ALA A 102 7.47 3.57 18.48
C ALA A 102 6.31 4.47 18.91
N GLN A 103 6.11 5.60 18.21
CA GLN A 103 5.04 6.57 18.47
C GLN A 103 3.74 6.25 17.72
N TRP A 104 3.73 5.19 16.91
CA TRP A 104 2.59 4.83 16.07
C TRP A 104 1.93 3.54 16.56
N ARG A 105 0.61 3.49 16.42
CA ARG A 105 -0.22 2.34 16.76
C ARG A 105 -1.20 2.07 15.62
N CYS A 106 -1.45 0.80 15.36
CA CYS A 106 -2.14 0.35 14.16
C CYS A 106 -3.39 -0.47 14.50
N THR A 107 -4.57 0.04 14.15
CA THR A 107 -5.84 -0.67 14.43
C THR A 107 -5.95 -1.95 13.60
N MET A 108 -5.34 -2.01 12.41
CA MET A 108 -5.27 -3.24 11.60
C MET A 108 -4.47 -4.35 12.32
N VAL A 109 -3.33 -4.02 12.93
CA VAL A 109 -2.51 -4.98 13.69
C VAL A 109 -3.24 -5.42 14.96
N TRP A 110 -3.88 -4.48 15.66
CA TRP A 110 -4.70 -4.80 16.83
C TRP A 110 -5.87 -5.73 16.49
N SER A 111 -6.51 -5.50 15.34
CA SER A 111 -7.57 -6.38 14.81
C SER A 111 -7.04 -7.79 14.55
N ALA A 112 -5.88 -7.90 13.88
CA ALA A 112 -5.25 -9.18 13.61
C ALA A 112 -4.89 -9.94 14.89
N TYR A 113 -4.37 -9.24 15.92
CA TYR A 113 -4.07 -9.81 17.23
C TYR A 113 -5.30 -10.46 17.89
N LEU A 114 -6.46 -9.84 17.73
CA LEU A 114 -7.74 -10.34 18.25
C LEU A 114 -8.43 -11.37 17.34
N GLY A 115 -7.78 -11.79 16.26
CA GLY A 115 -8.34 -12.75 15.30
C GLY A 115 -9.47 -12.17 14.43
N LEU A 116 -9.56 -10.83 14.33
CA LEU A 116 -10.52 -10.13 13.48
C LEU A 116 -9.98 -9.93 12.05
N PRO A 117 -10.85 -9.61 11.08
CA PRO A 117 -10.40 -9.21 9.74
C PRO A 117 -9.45 -8.00 9.78
N MET A 118 -8.53 -7.92 8.82
CA MET A 118 -7.56 -6.82 8.73
C MET A 118 -8.01 -5.66 7.84
N GLY A 119 -9.03 -5.83 7.00
CA GLY A 119 -9.53 -4.74 6.15
C GLY A 119 -10.50 -3.85 6.93
N LEU A 120 -10.42 -2.53 6.75
CA LEU A 120 -11.24 -1.54 7.45
C LEU A 120 -12.75 -1.83 7.34
N ASP A 121 -13.21 -2.17 6.13
CA ASP A 121 -14.60 -2.58 5.86
C ASP A 121 -14.97 -3.88 6.57
N ALA A 122 -14.11 -4.89 6.46
CA ALA A 122 -14.37 -6.21 7.00
C ALA A 122 -14.35 -6.24 8.53
N VAL A 123 -13.46 -5.47 9.17
CA VAL A 123 -13.42 -5.35 10.63
C VAL A 123 -14.59 -4.52 11.15
N GLY A 124 -14.95 -3.43 10.47
CA GLY A 124 -16.12 -2.62 10.84
C GLY A 124 -17.42 -3.44 10.78
N ALA A 125 -17.56 -4.31 9.77
CA ALA A 125 -18.67 -5.24 9.68
C ALA A 125 -18.63 -6.32 10.79
N ALA A 126 -17.45 -6.88 11.08
CA ALA A 126 -17.29 -7.91 12.11
C ALA A 126 -17.59 -7.38 13.53
N LEU A 127 -17.31 -6.10 13.78
CA LEU A 127 -17.58 -5.42 15.05
C LEU A 127 -19.01 -4.85 15.16
N ASP A 128 -19.82 -5.00 14.09
CA ASP A 128 -21.18 -4.45 13.99
C ASP A 128 -21.22 -2.96 14.34
N LEU A 129 -20.38 -2.18 13.65
CA LEU A 129 -20.31 -0.72 13.84
C LEU A 129 -21.48 -0.03 13.13
N ASP A 130 -22.07 0.96 13.78
CA ASP A 130 -23.07 1.86 13.16
C ASP A 130 -22.45 2.68 12.02
N VAL A 131 -21.16 2.96 12.16
CA VAL A 131 -20.34 3.67 11.18
C VAL A 131 -19.55 2.66 10.36
N GLN A 132 -19.82 2.63 9.05
CA GLN A 132 -19.18 1.73 8.09
C GLN A 132 -18.48 2.52 6.98
N LYS A 133 -17.42 1.92 6.41
CA LYS A 133 -16.69 2.43 5.25
C LYS A 133 -17.61 2.53 4.04
N ASP A 134 -17.53 3.63 3.30
CA ASP A 134 -18.34 3.81 2.08
C ASP A 134 -17.74 3.05 0.88
N SER A 135 -18.50 2.09 0.37
CA SER A 135 -18.14 1.31 -0.82
C SER A 135 -17.98 2.15 -2.09
N ALA A 136 -18.57 3.35 -2.17
CA ALA A 136 -18.44 4.26 -3.30
C ALA A 136 -17.04 4.90 -3.40
N GLY A 137 -16.30 4.95 -2.29
CA GLY A 137 -14.97 5.57 -2.21
C GLY A 137 -13.94 4.97 -3.17
N LYS A 138 -14.07 3.68 -3.51
CA LYS A 138 -13.17 3.02 -4.47
C LYS A 138 -13.12 3.71 -5.83
N LYS A 139 -14.23 4.31 -6.27
CA LYS A 139 -14.26 5.08 -7.53
C LYS A 139 -13.49 6.39 -7.38
N LEU A 140 -13.66 7.08 -6.25
CA LEU A 140 -13.01 8.36 -5.94
C LEU A 140 -11.50 8.20 -5.76
N ILE A 141 -11.06 7.18 -5.01
CA ILE A 141 -9.63 6.81 -4.89
C ILE A 141 -9.03 6.57 -6.26
N ARG A 142 -9.68 5.76 -7.11
CA ARG A 142 -9.18 5.52 -8.48
C ARG A 142 -9.13 6.81 -9.31
N GLN A 143 -10.06 7.73 -9.08
CA GLN A 143 -10.17 8.97 -9.85
C GLN A 143 -9.06 9.95 -9.46
N PHE A 144 -8.78 10.13 -8.17
CA PHE A 144 -7.90 11.19 -7.67
C PHE A 144 -6.50 10.70 -7.22
N CYS A 145 -6.37 9.45 -6.76
CA CYS A 145 -5.12 8.93 -6.18
C CYS A 145 -4.23 8.16 -7.16
N ALA A 146 -4.68 7.97 -8.41
CA ALA A 146 -3.99 7.18 -9.41
C ALA A 146 -3.83 7.93 -10.75
N PRO A 147 -2.81 7.60 -11.56
CA PRO A 147 -2.70 8.10 -12.92
C PRO A 147 -3.96 7.85 -13.74
N ALA A 148 -4.35 8.85 -14.52
CA ALA A 148 -5.50 8.84 -15.40
C ALA A 148 -5.07 8.93 -16.86
N THR A 149 -5.82 8.28 -17.74
CA THR A 149 -5.65 8.48 -19.19
C THR A 149 -6.09 9.89 -19.58
N PRO A 150 -5.42 10.54 -20.56
CA PRO A 150 -5.87 11.80 -21.12
C PRO A 150 -7.34 11.78 -21.54
N SER A 151 -8.11 12.78 -21.09
CA SER A 151 -9.54 12.90 -21.32
C SER A 151 -10.01 14.36 -21.25
N VAL A 152 -11.27 14.61 -21.60
CA VAL A 152 -11.86 15.96 -21.44
C VAL A 152 -11.89 16.38 -19.97
N LEU A 153 -12.10 15.42 -19.04
CA LEU A 153 -12.21 15.67 -17.60
C LEU A 153 -10.93 16.28 -17.01
N ASN A 154 -9.76 15.79 -17.45
CA ASN A 154 -8.46 16.26 -16.99
C ASN A 154 -7.74 17.19 -17.98
N GLY A 155 -8.46 17.74 -18.95
CA GLY A 155 -7.88 18.65 -19.95
C GLY A 155 -6.77 18.02 -20.81
N GLY A 156 -6.78 16.70 -20.97
CA GLY A 156 -5.73 15.94 -21.67
C GLY A 156 -4.50 15.60 -20.81
N GLY A 157 -4.55 15.87 -19.51
CA GLY A 157 -3.48 15.52 -18.56
C GLY A 157 -3.41 14.04 -18.20
N THR A 158 -2.47 13.69 -17.32
CA THR A 158 -2.19 12.32 -16.86
C THR A 158 -2.74 12.01 -15.47
N ARG A 159 -3.50 12.93 -14.86
CA ARG A 159 -4.16 12.78 -13.56
C ARG A 159 -5.39 13.67 -13.46
N ASN A 160 -6.35 13.33 -12.59
CA ASN A 160 -7.48 14.21 -12.31
C ASN A 160 -7.16 15.06 -11.08
N LEU A 161 -7.25 16.38 -11.23
CA LEU A 161 -7.05 17.33 -10.14
C LEU A 161 -8.37 17.60 -9.41
N PRO A 162 -8.36 18.19 -8.20
CA PRO A 162 -9.58 18.63 -7.52
C PRO A 162 -10.52 19.45 -8.43
N ALA A 163 -9.94 20.35 -9.22
CA ALA A 163 -10.68 21.20 -10.16
C ALA A 163 -11.29 20.44 -11.36
N SER A 164 -10.82 19.22 -11.66
CA SER A 164 -11.36 18.40 -12.75
C SER A 164 -12.77 17.89 -12.46
N ASP A 165 -13.09 17.64 -11.19
CA ASP A 165 -14.42 17.22 -10.73
C ASP A 165 -14.67 17.74 -9.30
N PRO A 166 -15.07 19.00 -9.12
CA PRO A 166 -15.25 19.58 -7.79
C PRO A 166 -16.32 18.88 -6.96
N THR A 167 -17.33 18.28 -7.60
CA THR A 167 -18.38 17.54 -6.89
C THR A 167 -17.84 16.21 -6.37
N GLY A 168 -17.12 15.46 -7.22
CA GLY A 168 -16.42 14.25 -6.81
C GLY A 168 -15.36 14.54 -5.73
N TRP A 169 -14.68 15.68 -5.81
CA TRP A 169 -13.70 16.09 -4.80
C TRP A 169 -14.34 16.34 -3.44
N ALA A 170 -15.47 17.07 -3.40
CA ALA A 170 -16.21 17.27 -2.15
C ALA A 170 -16.71 15.96 -1.53
N GLN A 171 -17.12 14.99 -2.36
CA GLN A 171 -17.46 13.64 -1.90
C GLN A 171 -16.23 12.90 -1.35
N PHE A 172 -15.07 13.13 -1.93
CA PHE A 172 -13.82 12.49 -1.52
C PHE A 172 -13.33 13.01 -0.16
N ILE A 173 -13.51 14.32 0.11
CA ILE A 173 -13.29 14.90 1.44
C ILE A 173 -14.18 14.24 2.50
N GLU A 174 -15.47 14.07 2.20
CA GLU A 174 -16.40 13.40 3.14
C GLU A 174 -16.07 11.92 3.31
N TYR A 175 -15.60 11.26 2.25
CA TYR A 175 -15.13 9.88 2.30
C TYR A 175 -13.94 9.72 3.26
N ASN A 176 -12.91 10.57 3.16
CA ASN A 176 -11.76 10.53 4.07
C ASN A 176 -12.17 10.85 5.51
N ARG A 177 -13.09 11.80 5.73
CA ARG A 177 -13.69 12.04 7.06
C ARG A 177 -14.32 10.75 7.61
N ARG A 178 -15.13 10.09 6.79
CA ARG A 178 -15.83 8.86 7.17
C ARG A 178 -14.87 7.73 7.52
N ASP A 179 -13.77 7.57 6.80
CA ASP A 179 -12.76 6.57 7.11
C ASP A 179 -12.15 6.82 8.51
N VAL A 180 -11.80 8.06 8.87
CA VAL A 180 -11.34 8.39 10.25
C VAL A 180 -12.40 8.07 11.30
N GLU A 181 -13.68 8.37 11.04
CA GLU A 181 -14.78 8.01 11.97
C GLU A 181 -14.85 6.49 12.21
N VAL A 182 -14.70 5.69 11.14
CA VAL A 182 -14.69 4.23 11.22
C VAL A 182 -13.48 3.75 12.02
N GLU A 183 -12.30 4.32 11.78
CA GLU A 183 -11.10 3.98 12.53
C GLU A 183 -11.22 4.27 14.02
N LEU A 184 -11.79 5.41 14.39
CA LEU A 184 -12.06 5.77 15.79
C LEU A 184 -13.07 4.81 16.42
N ALA A 185 -14.12 4.43 15.70
CA ALA A 185 -15.11 3.47 16.17
C ALA A 185 -14.51 2.06 16.36
N ILE A 186 -13.61 1.63 15.46
CA ILE A 186 -12.83 0.40 15.64
C ILE A 186 -11.97 0.53 16.89
N HIS A 187 -11.16 1.59 16.99
CA HIS A 187 -10.29 1.85 18.14
C HIS A 187 -11.06 1.78 19.46
N ASP A 188 -12.22 2.44 19.55
CA ASP A 188 -13.07 2.41 20.75
C ASP A 188 -13.49 0.99 21.12
N ARG A 189 -13.97 0.19 20.15
CA ARG A 189 -14.33 -1.22 20.41
C ARG A 189 -13.14 -2.08 20.80
N LEU A 190 -11.98 -1.89 20.16
CA LEU A 190 -10.77 -2.65 20.46
C LEU A 190 -10.16 -2.26 21.80
N SER A 191 -10.37 -1.03 22.28
CA SER A 191 -9.84 -0.53 23.56
C SER A 191 -10.26 -1.35 24.78
N LEU A 192 -11.37 -2.09 24.68
CA LEU A 192 -11.83 -3.05 25.68
C LEU A 192 -10.89 -4.26 25.83
N PHE A 193 -10.03 -4.50 24.84
CA PHE A 193 -9.11 -5.63 24.74
C PHE A 193 -7.69 -5.16 24.39
N PRO A 194 -7.01 -4.43 25.30
CA PRO A 194 -5.70 -3.85 25.04
C PRO A 194 -4.68 -4.92 24.67
N MET A 195 -3.90 -4.64 23.63
CA MET A 195 -2.78 -5.49 23.24
C MET A 195 -1.61 -5.31 24.23
N PRO A 196 -0.89 -6.38 24.61
CA PRO A 196 0.29 -6.27 25.46
C PRO A 196 1.37 -5.37 24.85
N GLU A 197 2.10 -4.61 25.67
CA GLU A 197 3.11 -3.65 25.17
C GLU A 197 4.20 -4.31 24.32
N VAL A 198 4.58 -5.56 24.65
CA VAL A 198 5.58 -6.32 23.88
C VAL A 198 5.18 -6.53 22.41
N GLU A 199 3.88 -6.58 22.10
CA GLU A 199 3.41 -6.68 20.71
C GLU A 199 3.51 -5.33 19.99
N TRP A 200 3.36 -4.21 20.71
CA TRP A 200 3.65 -2.88 20.16
C TRP A 200 5.14 -2.67 19.92
N ASP A 201 5.99 -3.16 20.83
CA ASP A 201 7.45 -3.18 20.63
C ASP A 201 7.83 -4.02 19.42
N ALA A 202 7.20 -5.19 19.25
CA ALA A 202 7.41 -6.05 18.08
C ALA A 202 6.95 -5.37 16.78
N TYR A 203 5.82 -4.66 16.79
CA TYR A 203 5.35 -3.85 15.67
C TYR A 203 6.36 -2.75 15.30
N ALA A 204 6.86 -2.00 16.30
CA ALA A 204 7.83 -0.93 16.08
C ALA A 204 9.15 -1.48 15.50
N LEU A 205 9.62 -2.64 15.99
CA LEU A 205 10.79 -3.33 15.45
C LEU A 205 10.58 -3.79 14.00
N ASP A 206 9.42 -4.36 13.66
CA ASP A 206 9.06 -4.72 12.28
C ASP A 206 9.13 -3.48 11.36
N GLN A 207 8.62 -2.33 11.82
CA GLN A 207 8.67 -1.10 11.04
C GLN A 207 10.10 -0.58 10.87
N ALA A 208 10.92 -0.59 11.92
CA ALA A 208 12.33 -0.16 11.85
C ALA A 208 13.16 -1.05 10.90
N ILE A 209 12.89 -2.36 10.86
CA ILE A 209 13.50 -3.29 9.90
C ILE A 209 13.09 -2.93 8.46
N ASN A 210 11.80 -2.65 8.23
CA ASN A 210 11.31 -2.26 6.92
C ASN A 210 11.90 -0.92 6.44
N ASP A 211 12.06 0.06 7.36
CA ASP A 211 12.70 1.34 7.08
C ASP A 211 14.17 1.18 6.71
N THR A 212 14.88 0.28 7.38
CA THR A 212 16.29 -0.02 7.10
C THR A 212 16.47 -0.67 5.74
N GLY A 213 15.58 -1.61 5.40
CA GLY A 213 15.67 -2.30 4.12
C GLY A 213 16.76 -3.37 4.02
N ILE A 214 16.94 -3.88 2.81
CA ILE A 214 18.03 -4.81 2.46
C ILE A 214 18.76 -4.35 1.20
N ASN A 215 20.08 -4.34 1.21
CA ASN A 215 20.82 -4.00 0.00
C ASN A 215 20.84 -5.21 -0.96
N LEU A 216 20.48 -4.99 -2.22
CA LEU A 216 20.42 -6.03 -3.25
C LEU A 216 21.56 -5.84 -4.26
N ASP A 217 22.32 -6.91 -4.50
CA ASP A 217 23.28 -6.96 -5.61
C ASP A 217 22.50 -7.08 -6.93
N ARG A 218 22.31 -5.94 -7.60
CA ARG A 218 21.58 -5.89 -8.88
C ARG A 218 22.32 -6.64 -9.97
N THR A 219 23.64 -6.62 -10.01
CA THR A 219 24.41 -7.34 -11.02
C THR A 219 24.17 -8.84 -10.92
N LEU A 220 24.17 -9.39 -9.70
CA LEU A 220 23.85 -10.78 -9.47
C LEU A 220 22.39 -11.09 -9.82
N ALA A 221 21.44 -10.24 -9.41
CA ALA A 221 20.02 -10.43 -9.68
C ALA A 221 19.72 -10.41 -11.19
N ASP A 222 20.23 -9.44 -11.93
CA ASP A 222 20.03 -9.28 -13.37
C ASP A 222 20.65 -10.45 -14.15
N ALA A 223 21.86 -10.89 -13.74
CA ALA A 223 22.50 -12.07 -14.33
C ALA A 223 21.68 -13.36 -14.07
N ALA A 224 21.10 -13.50 -12.87
CA ALA A 224 20.24 -14.64 -12.56
C ALA A 224 18.94 -14.63 -13.38
N VAL A 225 18.34 -13.46 -13.61
CA VAL A 225 17.17 -13.30 -14.49
C VAL A 225 17.51 -13.69 -15.93
N ALA A 226 18.63 -13.19 -16.46
CA ALA A 226 19.08 -13.53 -17.82
C ALA A 226 19.31 -15.04 -17.98
N LEU A 227 19.96 -15.68 -16.99
CA LEU A 227 20.18 -17.13 -16.98
C LEU A 227 18.85 -17.92 -16.94
N ASP A 228 17.88 -17.49 -16.12
CA ASP A 228 16.56 -18.13 -16.06
C ASP A 228 15.83 -18.01 -17.40
N ASP A 229 15.89 -16.86 -18.05
CA ASP A 229 15.27 -16.65 -19.36
C ASP A 229 15.87 -17.55 -20.45
N GLU A 230 17.20 -17.66 -20.50
CA GLU A 230 17.89 -18.57 -21.42
C GLU A 230 17.52 -20.03 -21.14
N HIS A 231 17.56 -20.45 -19.88
CA HIS A 231 17.22 -21.81 -19.48
C HIS A 231 15.75 -22.13 -19.76
N ARG A 232 14.85 -21.19 -19.51
CA ARG A 232 13.41 -21.32 -19.77
C ARG A 232 13.12 -21.45 -21.26
N ALA A 233 13.80 -20.68 -22.11
CA ALA A 233 13.68 -20.80 -23.56
C ALA A 233 14.13 -22.18 -24.05
N ALA A 234 15.30 -22.65 -23.60
CA ALA A 234 15.83 -23.95 -23.97
C ALA A 234 14.93 -25.11 -23.49
N THR A 235 14.45 -25.05 -22.25
CA THR A 235 13.57 -26.09 -21.69
C THR A 235 12.16 -26.06 -22.30
N LEU A 236 11.64 -24.89 -22.65
CA LEU A 236 10.37 -24.77 -23.38
C LEU A 236 10.47 -25.40 -24.77
N ALA A 237 11.53 -25.08 -25.53
CA ALA A 237 11.78 -25.68 -26.84
C ALA A 237 11.89 -27.21 -26.73
N ARG A 238 12.65 -27.70 -25.75
CA ARG A 238 12.77 -29.15 -25.51
C ARG A 238 11.44 -29.80 -25.14
N ALA A 239 10.61 -29.13 -24.35
CA ALA A 239 9.29 -29.63 -24.00
C ALA A 239 8.35 -29.67 -25.21
N GLN A 240 8.41 -28.67 -26.10
CA GLN A 240 7.67 -28.65 -27.35
C GLN A 240 8.11 -29.80 -28.27
N GLU A 241 9.41 -30.06 -28.42
CA GLU A 241 9.94 -31.19 -29.20
C GLU A 241 9.45 -32.54 -28.67
N LEU A 242 9.54 -32.76 -27.36
CA LEU A 242 9.19 -34.04 -26.74
C LEU A 242 7.68 -34.32 -26.74
N THR A 243 6.87 -33.27 -26.64
CA THR A 243 5.41 -33.40 -26.54
C THR A 243 4.69 -33.14 -27.87
N GLY A 244 5.33 -32.48 -28.83
CA GLY A 244 4.66 -31.98 -30.04
C GLY A 244 3.62 -30.89 -29.79
N LEU A 245 3.56 -30.34 -28.56
CA LEU A 245 2.59 -29.32 -28.18
C LEU A 245 3.14 -27.92 -28.45
N GLU A 246 2.29 -27.03 -28.97
CA GLU A 246 2.61 -25.61 -29.11
C GLU A 246 2.82 -24.94 -27.74
N ASN A 247 1.97 -25.27 -26.76
CA ASN A 247 2.10 -24.78 -25.39
C ASN A 247 2.17 -25.94 -24.39
N PRO A 248 3.37 -26.47 -24.10
CA PRO A 248 3.55 -27.56 -23.15
C PRO A 248 3.26 -27.17 -21.70
N ASN A 249 3.03 -25.88 -21.39
CA ASN A 249 2.55 -25.43 -20.08
C ASN A 249 1.02 -25.53 -19.94
N SER A 250 0.27 -25.79 -21.02
CA SER A 250 -1.18 -25.90 -20.98
C SER A 250 -1.62 -27.26 -20.42
N PRO A 251 -2.27 -27.31 -19.24
CA PRO A 251 -2.74 -28.58 -18.66
C PRO A 251 -3.78 -29.28 -19.54
N ILE A 252 -4.50 -28.51 -20.37
CA ILE A 252 -5.50 -29.05 -21.30
C ILE A 252 -4.83 -29.74 -22.49
N GLN A 253 -3.79 -29.12 -23.07
CA GLN A 253 -3.06 -29.71 -24.20
C GLN A 253 -2.32 -30.99 -23.77
N LEU A 254 -1.67 -30.98 -22.60
CA LEU A 254 -0.99 -32.16 -22.04
C LEU A 254 -1.94 -33.36 -21.84
N LYS A 255 -3.16 -33.13 -21.37
CA LYS A 255 -4.17 -34.19 -21.18
C LYS A 255 -4.67 -34.78 -22.51
N ARG A 256 -4.76 -33.97 -23.56
CA ARG A 256 -5.28 -34.41 -24.87
C ARG A 256 -4.26 -35.21 -25.68
N ASN A 257 -2.96 -35.02 -25.42
CA ASN A 257 -1.88 -35.64 -26.17
C ASN A 257 -1.60 -37.11 -25.79
N GLY A 258 -2.42 -37.73 -24.94
CA GLY A 258 -2.20 -39.11 -24.49
C GLY A 258 -0.96 -39.30 -23.61
N SER A 259 -0.24 -38.22 -23.27
CA SER A 259 0.81 -38.24 -22.26
C SER A 259 0.23 -38.85 -20.98
N PRO A 260 0.88 -39.87 -20.39
CA PRO A 260 0.38 -40.46 -19.14
C PRO A 260 0.16 -39.33 -18.14
N PRO A 261 -0.91 -39.35 -17.34
CA PRO A 261 -1.14 -38.31 -16.35
C PRO A 261 0.10 -38.30 -15.47
N THR A 262 0.97 -37.32 -15.70
CA THR A 262 2.12 -37.15 -14.84
C THR A 262 1.50 -36.88 -13.50
N VAL A 263 1.74 -37.79 -12.57
CA VAL A 263 1.65 -37.52 -11.15
C VAL A 263 2.76 -36.49 -10.90
N ALA A 264 2.55 -35.27 -11.37
CA ALA A 264 3.14 -34.08 -10.81
C ALA A 264 2.51 -33.95 -9.42
N ARG A 265 2.88 -34.86 -8.51
CA ARG A 265 2.88 -34.57 -7.09
C ARG A 265 3.67 -33.28 -7.00
N ARG A 266 2.93 -32.20 -6.80
CA ARG A 266 3.47 -30.85 -6.67
C ARG A 266 4.46 -30.91 -5.53
N HIS A 267 5.75 -30.97 -5.86
CA HIS A 267 6.77 -30.74 -4.85
C HIS A 267 6.54 -29.32 -4.32
N PRO A 268 6.38 -29.11 -3.00
CA PRO A 268 5.90 -27.85 -2.44
C PRO A 268 6.74 -26.62 -2.87
N TRP A 269 8.01 -26.83 -3.21
CA TRP A 269 8.93 -25.80 -3.71
C TRP A 269 8.54 -25.16 -5.05
N ARG A 270 7.78 -25.85 -5.93
CA ARG A 270 7.36 -25.27 -7.24
C ARG A 270 6.28 -24.19 -7.13
N ARG A 271 5.64 -24.02 -5.97
CA ARG A 271 4.65 -22.94 -5.78
C ARG A 271 5.31 -21.56 -5.69
N LEU A 272 6.62 -21.51 -5.47
CA LEU A 272 7.37 -20.26 -5.35
C LEU A 272 7.86 -19.70 -6.70
N MET A 273 7.99 -20.51 -7.75
CA MET A 273 8.72 -20.11 -8.97
C MET A 273 7.98 -20.27 -10.30
N LEU A 274 6.72 -20.73 -10.33
CA LEU A 274 6.02 -20.94 -11.61
C LEU A 274 4.58 -20.40 -11.57
N LYS A 275 4.46 -19.09 -11.75
CA LYS A 275 3.33 -18.48 -12.46
C LYS A 275 3.88 -17.79 -13.72
N PRO A 276 3.21 -17.88 -14.88
CA PRO A 276 3.65 -17.19 -16.08
C PRO A 276 3.57 -15.66 -15.88
N PRO A 277 4.57 -14.86 -16.30
CA PRO A 277 4.49 -13.41 -16.31
C PRO A 277 3.85 -12.97 -17.64
N SER A 278 2.58 -13.28 -17.86
CA SER A 278 1.80 -12.44 -18.77
C SER A 278 1.26 -11.30 -17.91
N THR A 279 1.95 -10.15 -17.95
CA THR A 279 1.97 -9.03 -16.99
C THR A 279 2.62 -9.31 -15.63
N PRO A 280 3.50 -8.41 -15.13
CA PRO A 280 4.01 -8.50 -13.76
C PRO A 280 2.83 -8.22 -12.83
N ARG A 281 2.21 -9.30 -12.35
CA ARG A 281 1.42 -9.27 -11.13
C ARG A 281 2.26 -9.95 -10.07
N LEU A 282 2.74 -9.12 -9.14
CA LEU A 282 3.15 -9.59 -7.83
C LEU A 282 2.08 -10.56 -7.33
N VAL A 283 2.51 -11.77 -6.99
CA VAL A 283 1.75 -12.54 -6.01
C VAL A 283 2.04 -11.84 -4.69
N SER A 284 1.07 -11.07 -4.20
CA SER A 284 1.10 -10.56 -2.83
C SER A 284 1.07 -11.76 -1.87
N CYS A 285 2.25 -12.26 -1.51
CA CYS A 285 2.46 -12.56 -0.11
C CYS A 285 2.77 -11.19 0.50
N GLY A 286 1.96 -10.76 1.46
CA GLY A 286 2.23 -9.51 2.15
C GLY A 286 3.67 -9.50 2.67
N LYS A 287 4.26 -8.30 2.69
CA LYS A 287 5.60 -7.97 3.17
C LYS A 287 6.76 -8.13 2.16
N CYS A 288 7.55 -7.07 2.13
CA CYS A 288 8.89 -6.91 1.54
C CYS A 288 9.00 -6.66 0.02
N TRP A 289 9.24 -5.38 -0.28
CA TRP A 289 10.15 -4.84 -1.30
C TRP A 289 9.82 -5.02 -2.80
N SER A 290 9.70 -3.91 -3.53
CA SER A 290 9.83 -3.90 -5.00
C SER A 290 10.48 -2.62 -5.52
N CYS A 291 11.60 -2.76 -6.22
CA CYS A 291 12.20 -1.73 -7.09
C CYS A 291 11.37 -1.57 -8.39
N ALA A 292 11.23 -0.32 -8.86
CA ALA A 292 10.69 0.02 -10.17
C ALA A 292 11.82 0.27 -11.19
N GLU A 293 11.70 -0.27 -12.39
CA GLU A 293 12.53 0.06 -13.54
C GLU A 293 11.95 1.25 -14.32
N THR A 294 12.78 2.25 -14.57
CA THR A 294 12.56 3.33 -15.54
C THR A 294 13.07 2.89 -16.91
N SER A 295 12.16 2.69 -17.87
CA SER A 295 12.52 2.53 -19.27
C SER A 295 12.78 3.90 -19.90
N GLN A 296 14.05 4.31 -20.00
CA GLN A 296 14.48 5.29 -21.00
C GLN A 296 14.67 4.58 -22.34
N ASN A 297 14.02 5.08 -23.38
CA ASN A 297 14.19 4.62 -24.76
C ASN A 297 15.16 5.59 -25.48
N PRO A 298 16.16 5.12 -26.24
CA PRO A 298 17.01 6.00 -27.02
C PRO A 298 16.41 6.27 -28.40
N ALA A 299 16.03 7.53 -28.66
CA ALA A 299 16.12 8.25 -29.94
C ALA A 299 15.75 9.72 -29.71
#